data_AF-A0A6P2NF40-F1
#
_entry.id   AF-A0A6P2NF40-F1
#
_cell.length_a   1.000
_cell.length_b   1.000
_cell.length_c   1.000
_cell.angle_alpha   90.00
_cell.angle_beta   90.00
_cell.angle_gamma   90.00
#
_symmetry.space_group_name_H-M   'P 1'
#
loop_
_entity.id
_entity.type
_entity.pdbx_description
1 polymer ?
#
loop_
_entity_poly.entity_id
_entity_poly.type
_entity_poly.pdbx_seq_one_letter_code
_entity_poly.pdbx_strand_id
1 'polypeptide(L)'
;MLRFLTKPKTVTAVVNGRAIAVQPGETLLQAALRHGLDFPHSCRVGGCATCKCRLIDGRVKELTQTGYILSDEDLDQGFILACQSVPRSDVSIAVDMSRNGERRTVGGRVTGQDRLTHDILRLRIQLDEALPYKAGQHARLSIASLPGEARSYSFATRVRPDAQAVFFVRRVPGGLFSGHVHAHDLVGTTATVEGPLGDFWMRPAAAPLLLIAGGSGLAPVLALLEDGAAARVARPVTLLFGARTQRDLYALDTIADLARRWHDRFDFLPILSEEPPDSSWRGARGLVTDGIAGDLPADAHAYLCGPPRMIDAATDLLTARGLARAHIHADRFATQHDVQAVA
;
A
#
# COMPACT_ATOMS: atom_id res chain seq x y z
N MET A 1 22.21 10.94 -41.85
CA MET A 1 21.52 9.72 -41.34
C MET A 1 20.18 10.17 -40.76
N LEU A 2 19.14 10.26 -41.60
CA LEU A 2 17.81 10.75 -41.19
C LEU A 2 17.12 9.70 -40.31
N ARG A 3 16.94 9.98 -39.02
CA ARG A 3 16.00 9.25 -38.16
C ARG A 3 14.58 9.64 -38.59
N PHE A 4 13.90 8.75 -39.30
CA PHE A 4 12.47 8.84 -39.52
C PHE A 4 11.76 8.74 -38.16
N LEU A 5 11.22 9.86 -37.66
CA LEU A 5 10.32 9.90 -36.52
C LEU A 5 8.97 9.31 -36.94
N THR A 6 8.81 7.99 -36.79
CA THR A 6 7.50 7.34 -36.88
C THR A 6 6.56 7.97 -35.86
N LYS A 7 5.50 8.63 -36.34
CA LYS A 7 4.42 9.16 -35.48
C LYS A 7 3.91 8.03 -34.58
N PRO A 8 3.78 8.25 -33.26
CA PRO A 8 3.31 7.20 -32.40
C PRO A 8 1.86 6.86 -32.77
N LYS A 9 1.62 5.59 -33.08
CA LYS A 9 0.32 5.09 -33.52
C LYS A 9 -0.52 4.69 -32.31
N THR A 10 -1.82 4.97 -32.39
CA THR A 10 -2.85 4.32 -31.57
C THR A 10 -2.79 2.82 -31.81
N VAL A 11 -2.91 2.05 -30.73
CA VAL A 11 -2.95 0.57 -30.77
C VAL A 11 -4.23 0.08 -30.14
N THR A 12 -4.63 -1.15 -30.46
CA THR A 12 -5.84 -1.77 -29.92
C THR A 12 -5.48 -2.72 -28.79
N ALA A 13 -6.17 -2.57 -27.65
CA ALA A 13 -6.12 -3.54 -26.56
C ALA A 13 -7.44 -4.31 -26.49
N VAL A 14 -7.38 -5.64 -26.45
CA VAL A 14 -8.52 -6.52 -26.25
C VAL A 14 -8.55 -6.98 -24.79
N VAL A 15 -9.45 -6.40 -23.99
CA VAL A 15 -9.60 -6.69 -22.55
C VAL A 15 -10.77 -7.63 -22.35
N ASN A 16 -10.52 -8.89 -21.96
CA ASN A 16 -11.56 -9.93 -21.83
C ASN A 16 -12.47 -10.02 -23.06
N GLY A 17 -11.90 -9.94 -24.26
CA GLY A 17 -12.64 -9.97 -25.52
C GLY A 17 -13.21 -8.63 -25.99
N ARG A 18 -13.15 -7.55 -25.19
CA ARG A 18 -13.62 -6.21 -25.58
C ARG A 18 -12.46 -5.35 -26.09
N ALA A 19 -12.55 -4.92 -27.34
CA ALA A 19 -11.58 -4.03 -27.95
C ALA A 19 -11.73 -2.58 -27.46
N ILE A 20 -10.62 -1.95 -27.11
CA ILE A 20 -10.50 -0.53 -26.76
C ILE A 20 -9.29 0.09 -27.48
N ALA A 21 -9.35 1.39 -27.76
CA ALA A 21 -8.24 2.12 -28.35
C ALA A 21 -7.32 2.65 -27.24
N VAL A 22 -6.00 2.49 -27.41
CA VAL A 22 -4.97 2.98 -26.49
C VAL A 22 -4.18 4.07 -27.20
N GLN A 23 -4.17 5.28 -26.62
CA GLN A 23 -3.44 6.41 -27.17
C GLN A 23 -1.93 6.27 -26.97
N PRO A 24 -1.10 6.90 -27.82
CA PRO A 24 0.34 7.01 -27.60
C PRO A 24 0.72 7.38 -26.16
N GLY A 25 1.53 6.53 -25.51
CA GLY A 25 2.03 6.77 -24.15
C GLY A 25 1.00 6.50 -23.04
N GLU A 26 -0.24 6.14 -23.39
CA GLU A 26 -1.28 5.78 -22.44
C GLU A 26 -1.07 4.35 -21.90
N THR A 27 -1.26 4.17 -20.59
CA THR A 27 -1.23 2.85 -19.97
C THR A 27 -2.51 2.06 -20.27
N LEU A 28 -2.43 0.73 -20.18
CA LEU A 28 -3.59 -0.15 -20.33
C LEU A 28 -4.73 0.23 -19.37
N LEU A 29 -4.40 0.58 -18.12
CA LEU A 29 -5.40 1.01 -17.15
C LEU A 29 -6.07 2.33 -17.56
N GLN A 30 -5.30 3.34 -17.97
CA GLN A 30 -5.86 4.63 -18.38
C GLN A 30 -6.83 4.46 -19.56
N ALA A 31 -6.43 3.69 -20.57
CA ALA A 31 -7.28 3.41 -21.72
C ALA A 31 -8.56 2.67 -21.31
N ALA A 32 -8.45 1.65 -20.45
CA ALA A 32 -9.60 0.90 -19.96
C ALA A 32 -10.61 1.80 -19.24
N LEU A 33 -10.15 2.63 -18.30
CA LEU A 33 -11.00 3.56 -17.55
C LEU A 33 -11.63 4.62 -18.46
N ARG A 34 -10.87 5.17 -19.42
CA ARG A 34 -11.38 6.15 -20.41
C ARG A 34 -12.49 5.57 -21.27
N HIS A 35 -12.46 4.26 -21.54
CA HIS A 35 -13.51 3.54 -22.27
C HIS A 35 -14.63 2.99 -21.37
N GLY A 36 -14.66 3.39 -20.09
CA GLY A 36 -15.70 3.00 -19.15
C GLY A 36 -15.62 1.53 -18.71
N LEU A 37 -14.48 0.88 -18.87
CA LEU A 37 -14.24 -0.41 -18.24
C LEU A 37 -13.93 -0.17 -16.76
N ASP A 38 -14.69 -0.82 -15.89
CA ASP A 38 -14.40 -0.83 -14.46
C ASP A 38 -13.21 -1.77 -14.17
N PHE A 39 -12.03 -1.39 -14.65
CA PHE A 39 -10.83 -2.19 -14.51
C PHE A 39 -10.38 -2.20 -13.04
N PRO A 40 -10.08 -3.35 -12.41
CA PRO A 40 -9.59 -3.41 -11.04
C PRO A 40 -8.35 -2.54 -10.83
N HIS A 41 -8.42 -1.53 -9.94
CA HIS A 41 -7.26 -0.69 -9.67
C HIS A 41 -7.37 0.03 -8.33
N SER A 42 -6.23 0.53 -7.84
CA SER A 42 -6.23 1.39 -6.66
C SER A 42 -5.16 2.48 -6.71
N CYS A 43 -3.87 2.15 -6.55
CA CYS A 43 -2.81 3.14 -6.43
C CYS A 43 -2.44 3.85 -7.75
N ARG A 44 -2.62 3.18 -8.89
CA ARG A 44 -2.24 3.62 -10.25
C ARG A 44 -0.74 3.91 -10.47
N VAL A 45 0.13 3.52 -9.54
CA VAL A 45 1.57 3.82 -9.55
C VAL A 45 2.44 2.57 -9.49
N GLY A 46 1.85 1.40 -9.75
CA GLY A 46 2.57 0.12 -9.68
C GLY A 46 2.87 -0.37 -8.27
N GLY A 47 2.11 0.08 -7.26
CA GLY A 47 2.36 -0.21 -5.85
C GLY A 47 1.44 -1.20 -5.15
N CYS A 48 0.28 -1.56 -5.73
CA CYS A 48 -0.79 -2.28 -5.01
C CYS A 48 -1.24 -3.61 -5.65
N ALA A 49 -0.69 -3.99 -6.81
CA ALA A 49 -1.09 -5.17 -7.60
C ALA A 49 -2.57 -5.28 -8.04
N THR A 50 -3.49 -4.41 -7.60
CA THR A 50 -4.93 -4.52 -7.91
C THR A 50 -5.22 -4.56 -9.40
N CYS A 51 -4.41 -3.88 -10.23
CA CYS A 51 -4.53 -3.90 -11.69
C CYS A 51 -3.75 -5.03 -12.38
N LYS A 52 -3.41 -6.09 -11.66
CA LYS A 52 -2.76 -7.28 -12.21
C LYS A 52 -3.67 -7.92 -13.27
N CYS A 53 -3.12 -8.17 -14.43
CA CYS A 53 -3.78 -8.86 -15.54
C CYS A 53 -2.76 -9.71 -16.29
N ARG A 54 -3.23 -10.75 -17.00
CA ARG A 54 -2.37 -11.61 -17.80
C ARG A 54 -2.28 -11.07 -19.21
N LEU A 55 -1.06 -10.87 -19.71
CA LEU A 55 -0.80 -10.58 -21.12
C LEU A 55 -0.93 -11.88 -21.91
N ILE A 56 -1.92 -11.94 -22.81
CA ILE A 56 -2.20 -13.11 -23.64
C ILE A 56 -1.40 -13.05 -24.94
N ASP A 57 -1.36 -11.87 -25.56
CA ASP A 57 -0.66 -11.63 -26.81
C ASP A 57 -0.19 -10.16 -26.91
N GLY A 58 0.86 -9.94 -27.69
CA GLY A 58 1.45 -8.63 -27.96
C GLY A 58 2.57 -8.24 -27.00
N ARG A 59 2.96 -6.95 -27.02
CA ARG A 59 4.10 -6.44 -26.25
C ARG A 59 3.74 -5.15 -25.53
N VAL A 60 4.22 -5.01 -24.30
CA VAL A 60 4.11 -3.79 -23.49
C VAL A 60 5.50 -3.29 -23.10
N LYS A 61 5.62 -1.98 -22.85
CA LYS A 61 6.74 -1.36 -22.16
C LYS A 61 6.29 -1.04 -20.76
N GLU A 62 6.99 -1.57 -19.77
CA GLU A 62 6.74 -1.25 -18.38
C GLU A 62 7.34 0.12 -18.03
N LEU A 63 6.60 0.93 -17.27
CA LEU A 63 7.04 2.23 -16.77
C LEU A 63 7.85 2.10 -15.48
N THR A 64 7.54 1.08 -14.68
CA THR A 64 8.29 0.69 -13.49
C THR A 64 8.68 -0.77 -13.63
N GLN A 65 9.73 -1.21 -12.93
CA GLN A 65 10.04 -2.63 -12.85
C GLN A 65 8.91 -3.33 -12.08
N THR A 66 8.08 -4.13 -12.75
CA THR A 66 6.92 -4.80 -12.13
C THR A 66 7.30 -5.97 -11.22
N GLY A 67 8.55 -6.46 -11.32
CA GLY A 67 9.08 -7.59 -10.54
C GLY A 67 9.20 -7.36 -9.03
N TYR A 68 8.83 -6.17 -8.53
CA TYR A 68 8.72 -5.88 -7.10
C TYR A 68 7.35 -6.21 -6.49
N ILE A 69 6.36 -6.48 -7.32
CA ILE A 69 4.95 -6.62 -6.93
C ILE A 69 4.39 -7.98 -7.38
N LEU A 70 4.92 -8.50 -8.48
CA LEU A 70 4.57 -9.79 -9.04
C LEU A 70 5.59 -10.83 -8.59
N SER A 71 5.13 -12.02 -8.22
CA SER A 71 6.01 -13.16 -7.96
C SER A 71 6.71 -13.62 -9.24
N ASP A 72 7.78 -14.41 -9.12
CA ASP A 72 8.43 -15.01 -10.30
C ASP A 72 7.43 -15.89 -11.09
N GLU A 73 6.57 -16.63 -10.38
CA GLU A 73 5.48 -17.39 -11.00
C GLU A 73 4.48 -16.49 -11.75
N ASP A 74 4.10 -15.34 -11.18
CA ASP A 74 3.24 -14.39 -11.87
C ASP A 74 3.89 -13.90 -13.18
N LEU A 75 5.19 -13.56 -13.13
CA LEU A 75 5.95 -13.11 -14.29
C LEU A 75 6.06 -14.22 -15.35
N ASP A 76 6.37 -15.45 -14.95
CA ASP A 76 6.46 -16.62 -15.83
C ASP A 76 5.11 -16.95 -16.49
N GLN A 77 4.00 -16.70 -15.80
CA GLN A 77 2.65 -16.85 -16.33
C GLN A 77 2.20 -15.65 -17.20
N GLY A 78 3.06 -14.65 -17.39
CA GLY A 78 2.80 -13.48 -18.23
C GLY A 78 1.91 -12.43 -17.57
N PHE A 79 1.85 -12.37 -16.23
CA PHE A 79 1.16 -11.28 -15.55
C PHE A 79 1.92 -9.97 -15.64
N ILE A 80 1.16 -8.89 -15.79
CA ILE A 80 1.63 -7.50 -15.86
C ILE A 80 0.76 -6.61 -14.98
N LEU A 81 1.23 -5.40 -14.69
CA LEU A 81 0.43 -4.35 -14.04
C LEU A 81 -0.12 -3.40 -15.09
N ALA A 82 -1.44 -3.40 -15.33
CA ALA A 82 -2.07 -2.55 -16.34
C ALA A 82 -1.80 -1.05 -16.14
N CYS A 83 -1.64 -0.59 -14.90
CA CYS A 83 -1.33 0.81 -14.60
C CYS A 83 0.11 1.22 -14.90
N GLN A 84 1.00 0.28 -15.17
CA GLN A 84 2.41 0.52 -15.49
C GLN A 84 2.79 -0.02 -16.87
N SER A 85 1.81 -0.51 -17.65
CA SER A 85 2.05 -1.15 -18.94
C SER A 85 1.57 -0.27 -20.08
N VAL A 86 2.50 0.23 -20.91
CA VAL A 86 2.21 0.99 -22.13
C VAL A 86 2.38 0.05 -23.34
N PRO A 87 1.31 -0.26 -24.09
CA PRO A 87 1.40 -1.15 -25.24
C PRO A 87 2.36 -0.65 -26.34
N ARG A 88 3.10 -1.58 -26.94
CA ARG A 88 4.03 -1.38 -28.07
C ARG A 88 3.54 -2.01 -29.37
N SER A 89 2.51 -2.84 -29.28
CA SER A 89 1.74 -3.41 -30.38
C SER A 89 0.28 -3.44 -29.97
N ASP A 90 -0.59 -3.95 -30.84
CA ASP A 90 -1.88 -4.46 -30.39
C ASP A 90 -1.64 -5.56 -29.35
N VAL A 91 -2.53 -5.63 -28.35
CA VAL A 91 -2.39 -6.54 -27.21
C VAL A 91 -3.72 -7.17 -26.83
N SER A 92 -3.67 -8.38 -26.28
CA SER A 92 -4.81 -9.02 -25.63
C SER A 92 -4.47 -9.30 -24.17
N ILE A 93 -5.37 -8.94 -23.26
CA ILE A 93 -5.20 -9.16 -21.82
C ILE A 93 -6.42 -9.85 -21.20
N ALA A 94 -6.17 -10.71 -20.22
CA ALA A 94 -7.19 -11.30 -19.36
C ALA A 94 -7.10 -10.70 -17.97
N VAL A 95 -8.21 -10.19 -17.44
CA VAL A 95 -8.30 -9.57 -16.12
C VAL A 95 -9.46 -10.16 -15.33
N ASP A 96 -9.21 -10.46 -14.05
CA ASP A 96 -10.24 -10.89 -13.12
C ASP A 96 -11.06 -9.68 -12.62
N MET A 97 -12.21 -9.47 -13.25
CA MET A 97 -13.11 -8.34 -12.95
C MET A 97 -13.92 -8.56 -11.65
N SER A 98 -13.93 -9.78 -11.10
CA SER A 98 -14.70 -10.09 -9.88
C SER A 98 -14.20 -9.29 -8.67
N ARG A 99 -12.92 -8.90 -8.67
CA ARG A 99 -12.26 -8.05 -7.65
C ARG A 99 -12.90 -6.69 -7.41
N ASN A 100 -13.82 -6.26 -8.29
CA ASN A 100 -14.56 -5.01 -8.08
C ASN A 100 -15.88 -5.22 -7.35
N GLY A 101 -16.48 -6.42 -7.44
CA GLY A 101 -17.75 -6.73 -6.79
C GLY A 101 -17.68 -6.75 -5.27
N GLU A 102 -16.48 -6.79 -4.69
CA GLU A 102 -16.27 -6.70 -3.25
C GLU A 102 -16.30 -5.25 -2.73
N ARG A 103 -16.17 -4.25 -3.61
CA ARG A 103 -16.13 -2.84 -3.20
C ARG A 103 -17.53 -2.36 -2.84
N ARG A 104 -17.61 -1.66 -1.72
CA ARG A 104 -18.80 -0.96 -1.23
C ARG A 104 -18.45 0.49 -0.97
N THR A 105 -19.44 1.35 -1.17
CA THR A 105 -19.36 2.76 -0.82
C THR A 105 -20.23 2.97 0.41
N VAL A 106 -19.59 3.22 1.54
CA VAL A 106 -20.26 3.33 2.84
C VAL A 106 -20.14 4.77 3.34
N GLY A 107 -21.28 5.35 3.73
CA GLY A 107 -21.35 6.64 4.40
C GLY A 107 -20.91 6.55 5.87
N GLY A 108 -20.59 7.70 6.46
CA GLY A 108 -20.30 7.76 7.88
C GLY A 108 -20.00 9.16 8.36
N ARG A 109 -19.60 9.26 9.63
CA ARG A 109 -19.28 10.53 10.28
C ARG A 109 -17.93 10.42 11.00
N VAL A 110 -17.11 11.46 10.87
CA VAL A 110 -15.88 11.56 11.66
C VAL A 110 -16.26 11.73 13.12
N THR A 111 -15.81 10.81 13.97
CA THR A 111 -16.09 10.80 15.41
C THR A 111 -14.88 11.15 16.25
N GLY A 112 -13.68 11.19 15.66
CA GLY A 112 -12.48 11.57 16.38
C GLY A 112 -11.30 11.87 15.48
N GLN A 113 -10.43 12.74 15.97
CA GLN A 113 -9.26 13.23 15.27
C GLN A 113 -8.19 13.58 16.30
N ASP A 114 -7.12 12.79 16.39
CA ASP A 114 -6.02 13.09 17.33
C ASP A 114 -4.66 13.10 16.63
N ARG A 115 -3.79 14.01 17.09
CA ARG A 115 -2.38 14.09 16.66
C ARG A 115 -1.62 12.93 17.25
N LEU A 116 -1.02 12.10 16.38
CA LEU A 116 -0.11 11.02 16.75
C LEU A 116 1.33 11.51 16.78
N THR A 117 1.68 12.36 15.82
CA THR A 117 2.96 13.07 15.73
C THR A 117 2.71 14.51 15.26
N HIS A 118 3.78 15.25 15.01
CA HIS A 118 3.71 16.58 14.40
C HIS A 118 3.11 16.58 12.97
N ASP A 119 3.20 15.46 12.23
CA ASP A 119 2.75 15.35 10.84
C ASP A 119 1.81 14.15 10.58
N ILE A 120 1.40 13.37 11.59
CA ILE A 120 0.43 12.27 11.45
C ILE A 120 -0.77 12.47 12.37
N LEU A 121 -1.96 12.39 11.78
CA LEU A 121 -3.25 12.42 12.48
C LEU A 121 -3.93 11.05 12.40
N ARG A 122 -4.54 10.62 13.50
CA ARG A 122 -5.49 9.51 13.54
C ARG A 122 -6.89 10.05 13.30
N LEU A 123 -7.57 9.55 12.28
CA LEU A 123 -8.97 9.84 11.98
C LEU A 123 -9.83 8.62 12.30
N ARG A 124 -10.89 8.79 13.11
CA ARG A 124 -11.90 7.78 13.39
C ARG A 124 -13.19 8.15 12.70
N ILE A 125 -13.78 7.19 12.01
CA ILE A 125 -15.04 7.35 11.28
C ILE A 125 -15.99 6.26 11.76
N GLN A 126 -17.14 6.68 12.27
CA GLN A 126 -18.26 5.77 12.47
C GLN A 126 -18.96 5.58 11.13
N LEU A 127 -18.95 4.36 10.61
CA LEU A 127 -19.67 4.02 9.38
C LEU A 127 -21.14 3.75 9.68
N ASP A 128 -22.00 4.06 8.70
CA ASP A 128 -23.44 3.80 8.77
C ASP A 128 -23.76 2.29 8.74
N GLU A 129 -22.88 1.51 8.12
CA GLU A 129 -22.91 0.04 8.11
C GLU A 129 -21.50 -0.54 8.21
N ALA A 130 -21.40 -1.79 8.66
CA ALA A 130 -20.12 -2.47 8.74
C ALA A 130 -19.54 -2.73 7.35
N LEU A 131 -18.31 -2.27 7.12
CA LEU A 131 -17.56 -2.56 5.90
C LEU A 131 -16.66 -3.78 6.14
N PRO A 132 -16.89 -4.92 5.46
CA PRO A 132 -15.97 -6.05 5.55
C PRO A 132 -14.66 -5.71 4.82
N TYR A 133 -13.54 -5.92 5.49
CA TYR A 133 -12.19 -5.81 4.91
C TYR A 133 -11.23 -6.78 5.60
N LYS A 134 -10.15 -7.15 4.94
CA LYS A 134 -9.02 -7.85 5.58
C LYS A 134 -8.08 -6.83 6.19
N ALA A 135 -7.56 -7.12 7.38
CA ALA A 135 -6.55 -6.28 8.01
C ALA A 135 -5.35 -6.05 7.05
N GLY A 136 -4.91 -4.80 6.97
CA GLY A 136 -3.89 -4.34 6.03
C GLY A 136 -4.42 -3.78 4.70
N GLN A 137 -5.67 -4.06 4.33
CA GLN A 137 -6.31 -3.41 3.18
C GLN A 137 -6.54 -1.91 3.42
N HIS A 138 -6.95 -1.22 2.36
CA HIS A 138 -7.20 0.21 2.39
C HIS A 138 -8.53 0.58 1.74
N ALA A 139 -8.88 1.85 1.80
CA ALA A 139 -10.05 2.40 1.14
C ALA A 139 -9.76 3.78 0.55
N ARG A 140 -10.57 4.19 -0.41
CA ARG A 140 -10.63 5.59 -0.85
C ARG A 140 -11.52 6.35 0.11
N LEU A 141 -10.95 7.37 0.73
CA LEU A 141 -11.62 8.24 1.69
C LEU A 141 -11.90 9.60 1.04
N SER A 142 -13.14 10.08 1.17
CA SER A 142 -13.55 11.45 0.88
C SER A 142 -14.31 12.04 2.06
N ILE A 143 -14.28 13.36 2.19
CA ILE A 143 -14.96 14.11 3.26
C ILE A 143 -15.79 15.23 2.64
N ALA A 144 -16.99 15.47 3.17
CA ALA A 144 -17.93 16.44 2.59
C ALA A 144 -17.39 17.88 2.59
N SER A 145 -16.51 18.23 3.54
CA SER A 145 -15.85 19.54 3.61
C SER A 145 -14.73 19.74 2.58
N LEU A 146 -14.42 18.72 1.76
CA LEU A 146 -13.47 18.79 0.66
C LEU A 146 -14.02 18.02 -0.57
N PRO A 147 -15.04 18.57 -1.26
CA PRO A 147 -15.71 17.89 -2.36
C PRO A 147 -14.76 17.64 -3.54
N GLY A 148 -14.95 16.51 -4.23
CA GLY A 148 -14.13 16.11 -5.39
C GLY A 148 -12.78 15.47 -5.02
N GLU A 149 -12.36 15.54 -3.76
CA GLU A 149 -11.10 14.95 -3.33
C GLU A 149 -11.30 13.62 -2.60
N ALA A 150 -10.74 12.56 -3.19
CA ALA A 150 -10.64 11.24 -2.57
C ALA A 150 -9.20 10.73 -2.59
N ARG A 151 -8.72 10.15 -1.50
CA ARG A 151 -7.36 9.57 -1.41
C ARG A 151 -7.38 8.21 -0.72
N SER A 152 -6.42 7.37 -1.08
CA SER A 152 -6.27 6.04 -0.47
C SER A 152 -5.62 6.16 0.90
N TYR A 153 -6.23 5.55 1.91
CA TYR A 153 -5.65 5.36 3.24
C TYR A 153 -5.91 3.95 3.73
N SER A 154 -4.87 3.29 4.25
CA SER A 154 -4.98 1.95 4.81
C SER A 154 -5.71 1.97 6.15
N PHE A 155 -6.52 0.94 6.40
CA PHE A 155 -7.17 0.76 7.69
C PHE A 155 -6.09 0.51 8.75
N ALA A 156 -6.19 1.23 9.87
CA ALA A 156 -5.24 1.15 10.98
C ALA A 156 -5.60 0.09 12.03
N THR A 157 -6.75 -0.57 11.85
CA THR A 157 -7.32 -1.59 12.76
C THR A 157 -7.84 -2.76 11.95
N ARG A 158 -8.11 -3.88 12.60
CA ARG A 158 -8.96 -4.95 12.03
C ARG A 158 -10.42 -4.52 11.96
N VAL A 159 -11.24 -5.27 11.21
CA VAL A 159 -12.70 -5.11 11.23
C VAL A 159 -13.22 -5.36 12.65
N ARG A 160 -14.08 -4.48 13.11
CA ARG A 160 -14.76 -4.57 14.41
C ARG A 160 -16.27 -4.55 14.22
N PRO A 161 -17.04 -5.17 15.13
CA PRO A 161 -18.51 -5.18 15.06
C PRO A 161 -19.15 -3.80 15.21
N ASP A 162 -18.41 -2.81 15.72
CA ASP A 162 -18.88 -1.44 15.95
C ASP A 162 -18.89 -0.58 14.67
N ALA A 163 -18.53 -1.13 13.51
CA ALA A 163 -18.44 -0.43 12.23
C ALA A 163 -17.54 0.83 12.28
N GLN A 164 -16.57 0.87 13.19
CA GLN A 164 -15.59 1.96 13.24
C GLN A 164 -14.43 1.67 12.27
N ALA A 165 -14.12 2.67 11.43
CA ALA A 165 -12.92 2.68 10.60
C ALA A 165 -11.90 3.70 11.14
N VAL A 166 -10.63 3.31 11.18
CA VAL A 166 -9.53 4.15 11.67
C VAL A 166 -8.47 4.29 10.60
N PHE A 167 -7.98 5.51 10.38
CA PHE A 167 -6.97 5.82 9.37
C PHE A 167 -5.87 6.71 9.97
N PHE A 168 -4.63 6.53 9.50
CA PHE A 168 -3.53 7.45 9.81
C PHE A 168 -3.21 8.31 8.60
N VAL A 169 -3.42 9.62 8.74
CA VAL A 169 -3.25 10.61 7.68
C VAL A 169 -1.98 11.41 7.94
N ARG A 170 -0.94 11.15 7.16
CA ARG A 170 0.28 11.96 7.16
C ARG A 170 0.09 13.24 6.35
N ARG A 171 0.59 14.37 6.87
CA ARG A 171 0.64 15.65 6.16
C ARG A 171 1.68 15.61 5.05
N VAL A 172 1.21 15.71 3.81
CA VAL A 172 2.09 15.90 2.64
C VAL A 172 2.10 17.39 2.29
N PRO A 173 3.27 18.04 2.18
CA PRO A 173 3.37 19.43 1.71
C PRO A 173 2.66 19.61 0.36
N GLY A 174 1.78 20.61 0.26
CA GLY A 174 0.96 20.87 -0.93
C GLY A 174 -0.18 19.87 -1.16
N GLY A 175 -0.32 18.83 -0.35
CA GLY A 175 -1.39 17.84 -0.48
C GLY A 175 -2.74 18.40 -0.05
N LEU A 176 -3.74 18.42 -0.94
CA LEU A 176 -5.08 18.96 -0.68
C LEU A 176 -5.78 18.23 0.48
N PHE A 177 -5.96 16.92 0.36
CA PHE A 177 -6.66 16.12 1.38
C PHE A 177 -5.91 16.12 2.72
N SER A 178 -4.62 15.76 2.72
CA SER A 178 -3.84 15.71 3.95
C SER A 178 -3.68 17.09 4.59
N GLY A 179 -3.55 18.15 3.79
CA GLY A 179 -3.51 19.52 4.29
C GLY A 179 -4.82 19.91 4.98
N HIS A 180 -5.95 19.60 4.36
CA HIS A 180 -7.28 19.87 4.91
C HIS A 180 -7.52 19.14 6.24
N VAL A 181 -7.20 17.84 6.31
CA VAL A 181 -7.30 17.05 7.55
C VAL A 181 -6.41 17.61 8.65
N HIS A 182 -5.26 18.18 8.33
CA HIS A 182 -4.36 18.75 9.33
C HIS A 182 -4.70 20.18 9.78
N ALA A 183 -5.49 20.89 8.99
CA ALA A 183 -5.82 22.30 9.20
C ALA A 183 -7.19 22.54 9.86
N HIS A 184 -8.11 21.56 9.79
CA HIS A 184 -9.48 21.72 10.28
C HIS A 184 -9.85 20.65 11.30
N ASP A 185 -10.72 21.01 12.24
CA ASP A 185 -11.47 20.04 13.04
C ASP A 185 -12.56 19.42 12.15
N LEU A 186 -12.46 18.12 11.93
CA LEU A 186 -13.38 17.37 11.10
C LEU A 186 -14.43 16.62 11.90
N VAL A 187 -14.38 16.63 13.24
CA VAL A 187 -15.37 15.91 14.06
C VAL A 187 -16.79 16.37 13.70
N GLY A 188 -17.67 15.40 13.49
CA GLY A 188 -19.03 15.64 13.02
C GLY A 188 -19.18 15.77 11.50
N THR A 189 -18.09 15.88 10.73
CA THR A 189 -18.15 15.95 9.25
C THR A 189 -18.54 14.60 8.65
N THR A 190 -19.39 14.63 7.62
CA THR A 190 -19.71 13.43 6.82
C THR A 190 -18.50 12.98 6.02
N ALA A 191 -18.25 11.67 6.04
CA ALA A 191 -17.22 11.02 5.26
C ALA A 191 -17.82 9.88 4.42
N THR A 192 -17.11 9.50 3.36
CA THR A 192 -17.45 8.34 2.54
C THR A 192 -16.21 7.47 2.39
N VAL A 193 -16.39 6.17 2.62
CA VAL A 193 -15.35 5.15 2.52
C VAL A 193 -15.72 4.18 1.40
N GLU A 194 -14.91 4.18 0.34
CA GLU A 194 -15.06 3.28 -0.81
C GLU A 194 -13.96 2.20 -0.75
N GLY A 195 -14.35 0.95 -0.48
CA GLY A 195 -13.43 -0.17 -0.31
C GLY A 195 -14.14 -1.49 0.01
N PRO A 196 -13.42 -2.54 0.41
CA PRO A 196 -11.97 -2.58 0.56
C PRO A 196 -11.24 -2.57 -0.79
N LEU A 197 -9.98 -2.13 -0.74
CA LEU A 197 -9.02 -2.13 -1.83
C LEU A 197 -7.69 -2.70 -1.31
N GLY A 198 -6.85 -3.14 -2.24
CA GLY A 198 -5.51 -3.65 -1.93
C GLY A 198 -5.48 -5.14 -1.57
N ASP A 199 -4.28 -5.71 -1.62
CA ASP A 199 -4.00 -7.13 -1.41
C ASP A 199 -2.98 -7.37 -0.28
N PHE A 200 -2.68 -6.31 0.49
CA PHE A 200 -1.80 -6.34 1.65
C PHE A 200 -2.55 -6.90 2.85
N TRP A 201 -2.47 -8.22 3.06
CA TRP A 201 -3.08 -8.92 4.19
C TRP A 201 -2.24 -10.15 4.56
N MET A 202 -2.29 -10.58 5.82
CA MET A 202 -1.43 -11.66 6.30
C MET A 202 -1.81 -13.00 5.65
N ARG A 203 -0.90 -13.58 4.87
CA ARG A 203 -1.05 -14.90 4.28
C ARG A 203 -0.99 -15.99 5.36
N PRO A 204 -1.87 -17.02 5.31
CA PRO A 204 -1.83 -18.14 6.24
C PRO A 204 -0.52 -18.91 6.07
N ALA A 205 0.25 -19.01 7.15
CA ALA A 205 1.50 -19.76 7.23
C ALA A 205 1.90 -19.94 8.71
N ALA A 206 2.86 -20.82 8.97
CA ALA A 206 3.50 -20.96 10.29
C ALA A 206 4.87 -20.26 10.37
N ALA A 207 5.46 -19.91 9.23
CA ALA A 207 6.80 -19.33 9.15
C ALA A 207 6.90 -17.94 9.81
N PRO A 208 8.08 -17.48 10.25
CA PRO A 208 8.24 -16.17 10.90
C PRO A 208 7.74 -14.98 10.06
N LEU A 209 7.40 -13.91 10.76
CA LEU A 209 6.93 -12.64 10.21
C LEU A 209 8.00 -11.55 10.39
N LEU A 210 8.39 -10.92 9.29
CA LEU A 210 9.15 -9.67 9.29
C LEU A 210 8.24 -8.53 8.84
N LEU A 211 7.92 -7.61 9.74
CA LEU A 211 7.07 -6.45 9.44
C LEU A 211 7.95 -5.21 9.40
N ILE A 212 7.92 -4.46 8.29
CA ILE A 212 8.71 -3.24 8.12
C ILE A 212 7.78 -2.08 7.80
N ALA A 213 7.76 -1.09 8.70
CA ALA A 213 6.93 0.09 8.58
C ALA A 213 7.78 1.37 8.49
N GLY A 214 7.33 2.34 7.70
CA GLY A 214 7.90 3.68 7.64
C GLY A 214 6.84 4.78 7.68
N GLY A 215 6.96 5.72 8.61
CA GLY A 215 5.99 6.81 8.79
C GLY A 215 4.56 6.29 8.96
N SER A 216 3.60 6.80 8.18
CA SER A 216 2.20 6.35 8.23
C SER A 216 1.98 4.91 7.76
N GLY A 217 2.97 4.25 7.17
CA GLY A 217 2.92 2.83 6.82
C GLY A 217 2.78 1.90 8.04
N LEU A 218 2.94 2.41 9.26
CA LEU A 218 2.62 1.67 10.47
C LEU A 218 1.12 1.34 10.60
N ALA A 219 0.22 2.11 9.97
CA ALA A 219 -1.23 1.88 10.08
C ALA A 219 -1.67 0.46 9.67
N PRO A 220 -1.44 -0.01 8.42
CA PRO A 220 -1.83 -1.35 8.04
C PRO A 220 -1.05 -2.44 8.79
N VAL A 221 0.19 -2.16 9.22
CA VAL A 221 0.97 -3.10 10.03
C VAL A 221 0.34 -3.33 11.41
N LEU A 222 -0.15 -2.26 12.06
CA LEU A 222 -0.90 -2.41 13.32
C LEU A 222 -2.21 -3.18 13.10
N ALA A 223 -2.90 -2.97 11.98
CA ALA A 223 -4.09 -3.75 11.65
C ALA A 223 -3.77 -5.25 11.54
N LEU A 224 -2.70 -5.61 10.82
CA LEU A 224 -2.25 -7.01 10.69
C LEU A 224 -1.95 -7.64 12.06
N LEU A 225 -1.25 -6.91 12.93
CA LEU A 225 -0.90 -7.39 14.26
C LEU A 225 -2.13 -7.49 15.18
N GLU A 226 -3.06 -6.53 15.11
CA GLU A 226 -4.30 -6.58 15.87
C GLU A 226 -5.15 -7.79 15.48
N ASP A 227 -5.25 -8.05 14.18
CA ASP A 227 -5.98 -9.18 13.63
C ASP A 227 -5.33 -10.52 13.99
N GLY A 228 -4.01 -10.61 13.81
CA GLY A 228 -3.23 -11.80 14.17
C GLY A 228 -3.33 -12.14 15.66
N ALA A 229 -3.27 -11.13 16.54
CA ALA A 229 -3.44 -11.34 17.98
C ALA A 229 -4.86 -11.82 18.32
N ALA A 230 -5.90 -11.25 17.68
CA ALA A 230 -7.28 -11.68 17.88
C ALA A 230 -7.53 -13.11 17.36
N ALA A 231 -6.92 -13.48 16.23
CA ALA A 231 -6.97 -14.81 15.64
C ALA A 231 -6.03 -15.83 16.31
N ARG A 232 -5.28 -15.41 17.34
CA ARG A 232 -4.30 -16.21 18.07
C ARG A 232 -3.19 -16.81 17.19
N VAL A 233 -2.72 -16.04 16.21
CA VAL A 233 -1.57 -16.41 15.38
C VAL A 233 -0.33 -16.61 16.27
N ALA A 234 0.30 -17.79 16.14
CA ALA A 234 1.52 -18.17 16.86
C ALA A 234 2.68 -18.29 15.88
N ARG A 235 3.18 -17.13 15.43
CA ARG A 235 4.34 -17.01 14.53
C ARG A 235 5.33 -16.04 15.17
N PRO A 236 6.64 -16.28 15.20
CA PRO A 236 7.60 -15.28 15.66
C PRO A 236 7.49 -14.01 14.81
N VAL A 237 7.41 -12.85 15.45
CA VAL A 237 7.31 -11.54 14.79
C VAL A 237 8.55 -10.71 15.08
N THR A 238 9.08 -10.08 14.05
CA THR A 238 9.99 -8.93 14.17
C THR A 238 9.35 -7.73 13.48
N LEU A 239 9.06 -6.68 14.25
CA LEU A 239 8.56 -5.39 13.76
C LEU A 239 9.71 -4.37 13.74
N LEU A 240 10.11 -3.96 12.55
CA LEU A 240 11.04 -2.85 12.33
C LEU A 240 10.24 -1.59 12.00
N PHE A 241 10.43 -0.53 12.77
CA PHE A 241 9.75 0.75 12.53
C PHE A 241 10.76 1.87 12.29
N GLY A 242 10.84 2.30 11.03
CA GLY A 242 11.69 3.40 10.60
C GLY A 242 11.02 4.75 10.79
N ALA A 243 11.69 5.64 11.51
CA ALA A 243 11.29 7.03 11.68
C ALA A 243 12.51 7.96 11.59
N ARG A 244 12.30 9.28 11.44
CA ARG A 244 13.45 10.20 11.33
C ARG A 244 14.08 10.44 12.70
N THR A 245 13.24 10.85 13.65
CA THR A 245 13.64 11.23 15.01
C THR A 245 12.65 10.69 16.05
N GLN A 246 12.97 10.83 17.34
CA GLN A 246 12.11 10.37 18.44
C GLN A 246 10.69 10.93 18.37
N ARG A 247 10.50 12.17 17.90
CA ARG A 247 9.17 12.82 17.77
C ARG A 247 8.26 12.20 16.71
N ASP A 248 8.83 11.35 15.86
CA ASP A 248 8.15 10.69 14.75
C ASP A 248 7.71 9.27 15.11
N LEU A 249 8.11 8.78 16.30
CA LEU A 249 7.61 7.54 16.86
C LEU A 249 6.23 7.76 17.47
N TYR A 250 5.30 6.84 17.21
CA TYR A 250 3.94 6.88 17.72
C TYR A 250 3.37 5.47 17.86
N ALA A 251 2.24 5.35 18.56
CA ALA A 251 1.58 4.07 18.87
C ALA A 251 2.45 3.07 19.65
N LEU A 252 3.48 3.54 20.38
CA LEU A 252 4.39 2.68 21.14
C LEU A 252 3.67 1.85 22.20
N ASP A 253 2.71 2.44 22.93
CA ASP A 253 1.90 1.71 23.90
C ASP A 253 1.03 0.63 23.23
N THR A 254 0.47 0.94 22.06
CA THR A 254 -0.30 -0.04 21.27
C THR A 254 0.57 -1.20 20.81
N ILE A 255 1.81 -0.93 20.38
CA ILE A 255 2.78 -1.98 20.00
C ILE A 255 3.16 -2.81 21.22
N ALA A 256 3.42 -2.19 22.38
CA ALA A 256 3.71 -2.91 23.62
C ALA A 256 2.54 -3.81 24.07
N ASP A 257 1.30 -3.32 23.93
CA ASP A 257 0.09 -4.10 24.22
C ASP A 257 -0.11 -5.27 23.25
N LEU A 258 0.22 -5.08 21.97
CA LEU A 258 0.20 -6.14 20.97
C LEU A 258 1.27 -7.19 21.28
N ALA A 259 2.50 -6.77 21.60
CA ALA A 259 3.59 -7.66 21.96
C ALA A 259 3.23 -8.55 23.17
N ARG A 260 2.59 -7.98 24.20
CA ARG A 260 2.12 -8.74 25.38
C ARG A 260 1.03 -9.75 25.07
N ARG A 261 0.19 -9.50 24.06
CA ARG A 261 -0.93 -10.36 23.67
C ARG A 261 -0.58 -11.35 22.56
N TRP A 262 0.60 -11.20 21.95
CA TRP A 262 1.03 -12.08 20.87
C TRP A 262 1.31 -13.49 21.41
N HIS A 263 0.99 -14.52 20.62
CA HIS A 263 1.05 -15.91 21.08
C HIS A 263 2.39 -16.61 20.81
N ASP A 264 3.42 -15.85 20.45
CA ASP A 264 4.79 -16.29 20.22
C ASP A 264 5.76 -15.12 20.48
N ARG A 265 7.05 -15.24 20.15
CA ARG A 265 8.04 -14.17 20.25
C ARG A 265 7.60 -12.95 19.44
N PHE A 266 7.71 -11.78 20.05
CA PHE A 266 7.46 -10.49 19.41
C PHE A 266 8.62 -9.55 19.71
N ASP A 267 9.42 -9.25 18.69
CA ASP A 267 10.54 -8.33 18.76
C ASP A 267 10.15 -7.01 18.09
N PHE A 268 10.31 -5.89 18.79
CA PHE A 268 10.08 -4.55 18.25
C PHE A 268 11.38 -3.75 18.24
N LEU A 269 11.76 -3.24 17.07
CA LEU A 269 12.94 -2.42 16.89
C LEU A 269 12.59 -1.10 16.18
N PRO A 270 12.45 0.02 16.92
CA PRO A 270 12.43 1.34 16.33
C PRO A 270 13.84 1.75 15.87
N ILE A 271 13.96 2.31 14.67
CA ILE A 271 15.23 2.72 14.04
C ILE A 271 15.09 4.15 13.55
N LEU A 272 16.01 5.02 13.99
CA LEU A 272 15.95 6.45 13.68
C LEU A 272 17.05 6.89 12.71
N SER A 273 16.66 7.45 11.56
CA SER A 273 17.59 7.77 10.47
C SER A 273 18.26 9.13 10.57
N GLU A 274 17.64 10.08 11.28
CA GLU A 274 18.07 11.48 11.39
C GLU A 274 18.18 11.94 12.86
N GLU A 275 18.20 10.99 13.81
CA GLU A 275 18.28 11.32 15.23
C GLU A 275 19.66 11.88 15.59
N PRO A 276 19.74 13.07 16.22
CA PRO A 276 21.01 13.69 16.56
C PRO A 276 21.91 12.77 17.42
N PRO A 277 23.23 12.75 17.19
CA PRO A 277 24.16 11.91 17.97
C PRO A 277 24.17 12.22 19.47
N ASP A 278 23.89 13.47 19.83
CA ASP A 278 23.87 14.01 21.19
C ASP A 278 22.50 13.90 21.88
N SER A 279 21.51 13.30 21.22
CA SER A 279 20.18 13.12 21.81
C SER A 279 20.15 12.03 22.90
N SER A 280 19.04 11.97 23.63
CA SER A 280 18.77 10.93 24.62
C SER A 280 18.53 9.53 24.02
N TRP A 281 18.45 9.39 22.69
CA TRP A 281 18.12 8.13 22.05
C TRP A 281 19.21 7.08 22.25
N ARG A 282 18.84 5.93 22.80
CA ARG A 282 19.76 4.78 22.99
C ARG A 282 19.48 3.61 22.06
N GLY A 283 18.43 3.69 21.25
CA GLY A 283 18.06 2.65 20.31
C GLY A 283 18.88 2.68 19.02
N ALA A 284 18.46 1.85 18.07
CA ALA A 284 19.10 1.73 16.77
C ALA A 284 19.01 3.04 15.97
N ARG A 285 20.08 3.32 15.22
CA ARG A 285 20.20 4.46 14.30
C ARG A 285 20.53 3.94 12.91
N GLY A 286 20.12 4.68 11.89
CA GLY A 286 20.32 4.31 10.48
C GLY A 286 19.01 4.17 9.73
N LEU A 287 19.06 3.49 8.58
CA LEU A 287 17.87 3.17 7.80
C LEU A 287 17.18 1.94 8.38
N VAL A 288 15.87 1.82 8.20
CA VAL A 288 15.11 0.67 8.71
C VAL A 288 15.62 -0.67 8.15
N THR A 289 16.20 -0.65 6.95
CA THR A 289 16.83 -1.80 6.30
C THR A 289 18.04 -2.33 7.06
N ASP A 290 18.71 -1.48 7.85
CA ASP A 290 19.88 -1.86 8.65
C ASP A 290 19.48 -2.79 9.82
N GLY A 291 18.20 -2.74 10.21
CA GLY A 291 17.62 -3.66 11.21
C GLY A 291 17.21 -5.02 10.66
N ILE A 292 17.28 -5.24 9.35
CA ILE A 292 16.97 -6.56 8.76
C ILE A 292 18.10 -7.50 9.14
N ALA A 293 17.80 -8.51 9.98
CA ALA A 293 18.75 -9.52 10.41
C ALA A 293 19.25 -10.39 9.23
N GLY A 294 20.47 -10.91 9.35
CA GLY A 294 21.12 -11.69 8.29
C GLY A 294 20.63 -13.13 8.16
N ASP A 295 19.95 -13.66 9.17
CA ASP A 295 19.59 -15.07 9.35
C ASP A 295 18.09 -15.35 9.23
N LEU A 296 17.37 -14.57 8.41
CA LEU A 296 15.96 -14.80 8.13
C LEU A 296 15.75 -16.19 7.49
N PRO A 297 14.84 -17.03 8.03
CA PRO A 297 14.46 -18.28 7.37
C PRO A 297 13.95 -18.05 5.95
N ALA A 298 14.28 -18.94 5.02
CA ALA A 298 13.91 -18.81 3.61
C ALA A 298 12.38 -18.84 3.38
N ASP A 299 11.64 -19.45 4.29
CA ASP A 299 10.18 -19.52 4.28
C ASP A 299 9.51 -18.35 5.05
N ALA A 300 10.28 -17.43 5.65
CA ALA A 300 9.72 -16.27 6.34
C ALA A 300 8.87 -15.41 5.40
N HIS A 301 7.91 -14.67 5.95
CA HIS A 301 7.11 -13.72 5.18
C HIS A 301 7.41 -12.30 5.61
N ALA A 302 7.74 -11.43 4.66
CA ALA A 302 7.97 -10.02 4.86
C ALA A 302 6.74 -9.20 4.46
N TYR A 303 6.33 -8.25 5.31
CA TYR A 303 5.26 -7.29 5.03
C TYR A 303 5.80 -5.88 5.16
N LEU A 304 5.87 -5.16 4.04
CA LEU A 304 6.52 -3.87 3.92
C LEU A 304 5.49 -2.78 3.63
N CYS A 305 5.41 -1.74 4.45
CA CYS A 305 4.51 -0.62 4.18
C CYS A 305 5.13 0.73 4.53
N GLY A 306 5.09 1.66 3.56
CA GLY A 306 5.67 2.99 3.74
C GLY A 306 6.12 3.63 2.42
N PRO A 307 7.14 4.52 2.48
CA PRO A 307 7.65 5.22 1.30
C PRO A 307 8.22 4.28 0.24
N PRO A 308 8.08 4.58 -1.07
CA PRO A 308 8.57 3.73 -2.15
C PRO A 308 10.05 3.34 -2.01
N ARG A 309 10.93 4.32 -1.75
CA ARG A 309 12.37 4.10 -1.57
C ARG A 309 12.70 3.10 -0.46
N MET A 310 11.93 3.11 0.62
CA MET A 310 12.11 2.18 1.74
C MET A 310 11.72 0.76 1.32
N ILE A 311 10.59 0.63 0.61
CA ILE A 311 10.10 -0.65 0.13
C ILE A 311 11.07 -1.23 -0.91
N ASP A 312 11.55 -0.42 -1.85
CA ASP A 312 12.51 -0.83 -2.87
C ASP A 312 13.79 -1.39 -2.22
N ALA A 313 14.40 -0.61 -1.32
CA ALA A 313 15.63 -1.02 -0.62
C ALA A 313 15.44 -2.29 0.23
N ALA A 314 14.31 -2.41 0.93
CA ALA A 314 14.02 -3.60 1.73
C ALA A 314 13.78 -4.84 0.86
N THR A 315 13.02 -4.72 -0.23
CA THR A 315 12.75 -5.83 -1.15
C THR A 315 14.03 -6.31 -1.83
N ASP A 316 14.89 -5.40 -2.31
CA ASP A 316 16.17 -5.73 -2.92
C ASP A 316 17.06 -6.51 -1.93
N LEU A 317 17.17 -6.00 -0.69
CA LEU A 317 17.98 -6.64 0.35
C LEU A 317 17.46 -8.03 0.74
N LEU A 318 16.14 -8.18 0.90
CA LEU A 318 15.52 -9.47 1.25
C LEU A 318 15.69 -10.49 0.12
N THR A 319 15.51 -10.07 -1.13
CA THR A 319 15.71 -10.94 -2.30
C THR A 319 17.17 -11.37 -2.43
N ALA A 320 18.11 -10.43 -2.25
CA ALA A 320 19.54 -10.73 -2.26
C ALA A 320 19.96 -11.72 -1.15
N ARG A 321 19.18 -11.78 -0.06
CA ARG A 321 19.35 -12.74 1.05
C ARG A 321 18.57 -14.04 0.86
N GLY A 322 17.96 -14.25 -0.32
CA GLY A 322 17.31 -15.49 -0.68
C GLY A 322 15.84 -15.62 -0.25
N LEU A 323 15.21 -14.55 0.23
CA LEU A 323 13.77 -14.58 0.49
C LEU A 323 13.01 -14.59 -0.83
N ALA A 324 12.13 -15.58 -1.02
CA ALA A 324 11.33 -15.68 -2.23
C ALA A 324 10.42 -14.45 -2.40
N ARG A 325 10.35 -13.89 -3.62
CA ARG A 325 9.48 -12.73 -3.92
C ARG A 325 8.02 -12.97 -3.54
N ALA A 326 7.54 -14.20 -3.69
CA ALA A 326 6.18 -14.60 -3.31
C ALA A 326 5.89 -14.42 -1.80
N HIS A 327 6.93 -14.34 -0.96
CA HIS A 327 6.82 -14.12 0.47
C HIS A 327 7.09 -12.66 0.88
N ILE A 328 7.34 -11.77 -0.09
CA ILE A 328 7.50 -10.33 0.13
C ILE A 328 6.20 -9.63 -0.29
N HIS A 329 5.44 -9.15 0.68
CA HIS A 329 4.18 -8.45 0.48
C HIS A 329 4.39 -6.97 0.76
N ALA A 330 4.07 -6.10 -0.20
CA ALA A 330 4.33 -4.66 -0.06
C ALA A 330 3.10 -3.79 -0.35
N ASP A 331 2.94 -2.72 0.43
CA ASP A 331 1.98 -1.64 0.18
C ASP A 331 2.70 -0.28 0.11
N ARG A 332 2.78 0.29 -1.10
CA ARG A 332 3.58 1.48 -1.39
C ARG A 332 2.76 2.76 -1.27
N PHE A 333 3.18 3.67 -0.39
CA PHE A 333 2.55 4.98 -0.22
C PHE A 333 3.23 6.03 -1.09
N ALA A 334 2.82 6.12 -2.36
CA ALA A 334 3.33 7.14 -3.27
C ALA A 334 2.58 8.48 -3.10
N THR A 335 3.32 9.56 -3.01
CA THR A 335 2.81 10.93 -3.17
C THR A 335 2.81 11.33 -4.65
N GLN A 336 2.10 12.40 -5.03
CA GLN A 336 2.16 12.92 -6.41
C GLN A 336 3.59 13.28 -6.85
N HIS A 337 4.46 13.73 -5.93
CA HIS A 337 5.87 14.00 -6.22
C HIS A 337 6.64 12.71 -6.55
N ASP A 338 6.33 11.61 -5.87
CA ASP A 338 6.96 10.31 -6.16
C ASP A 338 6.55 9.78 -7.55
N VAL A 339 5.32 10.09 -7.99
CA VAL A 339 4.84 9.72 -9.34
C VAL A 339 5.56 10.52 -10.43
N GLN A 340 5.82 11.80 -10.20
CA GLN A 340 6.50 12.66 -11.17
C GLN A 340 8.00 12.37 -11.30
N ALA A 341 8.65 11.90 -10.24
CA ALA A 341 10.07 11.56 -10.27
C ALA A 341 10.40 10.30 -11.09
N VAL A 342 9.39 9.51 -11.44
CA VAL A 342 9.52 8.24 -12.19
C VAL A 342 9.04 8.40 -13.66
N ALA A 343 8.35 9.49 -13.99
CA ALA A 343 7.84 9.80 -15.32
C ALA A 343 8.88 10.49 -16.22
#